data_AF-A0A2I0IDG5-F1
#
_entry.id   AF-A0A2I0IDG5-F1
#
_cell.length_a   1.000
_cell.length_b   1.000
_cell.length_c   1.000
_cell.angle_alpha   90.00
_cell.angle_beta   90.00
_cell.angle_gamma   90.00
#
_symmetry.space_group_name_H-M   'P 1'
#
loop_
_entity.id
_entity.type
_entity.pdbx_description
1 polymer ?
#
loop_
_entity_poly.entity_id
_entity_poly.type
_entity_poly.pdbx_seq_one_letter_code
_entity_poly.pdbx_strand_id
1 'polypeptide(L)'
;MDISNEASIDRFSIGPSTIVGRTIALRILFCRSMSHLRHHILHVLLNYTFRIRSLVVPLVSWLHPRNPQGILAMVVTVAFFLKRYTNVKAKAEMAYRRKFWRNMMRSALTYEEWAHAAKMLDKETPKMNESDLYDVELVRNKLQELRHRREEGSLRDIIFCMRADLIRNLGNMCNPELHKGRLQVPKLIKEYIDEVSTQLKMVYESDSEELSLEEKLAFMHETRHAFGRTALLLSGGASLGAFHIGVVKTLVEHKLLPRIIAGSSVGSIMCAVLATRSWPELQSFFEDSLHSLQFFDQLGGIFAVVKRVMTQGAVHEIRHLQWMLRQLTSNLTFQEAYDMTGRILGITVCSPRKHEPPRCLNYLTSPHVVVWSAVTASCAFPGLFEAQELMAKDRRGEIVPYHPPFNVDPEEGSGSSVRRWRDGSLEIDLPMIQLKELFNVNHFIVSQANPHIAPLLRLKDFVRAHGGSFAAKVCLCASSQ
;
A
#
# COMPACT_ATOMS: atom_id res chain seq x y z
N MET A 1 -73.78 -50.30 -10.35
CA MET A 1 -73.86 -50.72 -8.93
C MET A 1 -72.56 -50.32 -8.27
N ASP A 2 -72.27 -49.02 -8.18
CA ASP A 2 -72.89 -48.06 -7.24
C ASP A 2 -72.71 -48.53 -5.80
N ILE A 3 -71.75 -47.92 -5.10
CA ILE A 3 -71.98 -47.11 -3.90
C ILE A 3 -70.73 -46.24 -3.70
N SER A 4 -70.94 -44.95 -3.90
CA SER A 4 -70.08 -43.83 -3.51
C SER A 4 -70.02 -43.71 -1.98
N ASN A 5 -68.81 -43.59 -1.42
CA ASN A 5 -68.59 -43.13 -0.04
C ASN A 5 -67.37 -42.19 -0.03
N GLU A 6 -67.56 -40.97 -0.55
CA GLU A 6 -66.69 -39.85 -0.23
C GLU A 6 -67.04 -39.35 1.18
N ALA A 7 -66.18 -39.63 2.15
CA ALA A 7 -66.23 -38.99 3.45
C ALA A 7 -65.47 -37.65 3.38
N SER A 8 -66.19 -36.53 3.32
CA SER A 8 -65.63 -35.19 3.44
C SER A 8 -65.07 -34.98 4.84
N ILE A 9 -63.75 -34.85 4.97
CA ILE A 9 -63.11 -34.43 6.23
C ILE A 9 -63.20 -32.91 6.33
N ASP A 10 -64.29 -32.41 6.92
CA ASP A 10 -64.36 -31.02 7.36
C ASP A 10 -63.37 -30.79 8.51
N ARG A 11 -62.47 -29.81 8.35
CA ARG A 11 -61.57 -29.39 9.43
C ARG A 11 -62.38 -28.68 10.53
N PHE A 12 -62.71 -29.41 11.59
CA PHE A 12 -63.18 -28.82 12.84
C PHE A 12 -62.04 -28.03 13.51
N SER A 13 -62.18 -26.71 13.61
CA SER A 13 -61.24 -25.85 14.34
C SER A 13 -61.51 -25.92 15.85
N ILE A 14 -60.77 -26.77 16.58
CA ILE A 14 -60.72 -26.71 18.05
C ILE A 14 -59.76 -25.59 18.44
N GLY A 15 -60.33 -24.43 18.78
CA GLY A 15 -59.58 -23.29 19.32
C GLY A 15 -60.08 -21.94 18.78
N PRO A 16 -59.87 -20.84 19.52
CA PRO A 16 -60.35 -19.53 19.10
C PRO A 16 -59.70 -19.10 17.78
N SER A 17 -60.52 -18.78 16.79
CA SER A 17 -60.10 -18.36 15.45
C SER A 17 -59.64 -16.90 15.38
N THR A 18 -59.90 -16.12 16.43
CA THR A 18 -59.48 -14.71 16.51
C THR A 18 -58.05 -14.59 17.07
N ILE A 19 -57.28 -13.66 16.52
CA ILE A 19 -55.91 -13.35 16.94
C ILE A 19 -55.85 -13.04 18.45
N VAL A 20 -56.89 -12.37 18.97
CA VAL A 20 -57.03 -12.04 20.40
C VAL A 20 -57.23 -13.29 21.27
N GLY A 21 -58.00 -14.27 20.80
CA GLY A 21 -58.17 -15.52 21.55
C GLY A 21 -56.91 -16.38 21.58
N ARG A 22 -56.11 -16.37 20.50
CA ARG A 22 -54.82 -17.07 20.45
C ARG A 22 -53.77 -16.44 21.37
N THR A 23 -53.73 -15.12 21.48
CA THR A 23 -52.78 -14.43 22.37
C THR A 23 -53.12 -14.65 23.85
N ILE A 24 -54.41 -14.70 24.22
CA ILE A 24 -54.82 -15.02 25.59
C ILE A 24 -54.49 -16.47 25.96
N ALA A 25 -54.74 -17.43 25.06
CA ALA A 25 -54.40 -18.83 25.28
C ALA A 25 -52.89 -19.04 25.44
N LEU A 26 -52.07 -18.39 24.61
CA LEU A 26 -50.60 -18.38 24.74
C LEU A 26 -50.15 -17.77 26.07
N ARG A 27 -50.76 -16.65 26.48
CA ARG A 27 -50.39 -15.98 27.75
C ARG A 27 -50.67 -16.87 28.97
N ILE A 28 -51.78 -17.62 28.95
CA ILE A 28 -52.14 -18.54 30.06
C ILE A 28 -51.19 -19.76 30.09
N LEU A 29 -50.84 -20.33 28.93
CA LEU A 29 -49.90 -21.45 28.82
C LEU A 29 -48.49 -21.07 29.28
N PHE A 30 -47.99 -19.90 28.90
CA PHE A 30 -46.66 -19.42 29.31
C PHE A 30 -46.61 -19.00 30.78
N CYS A 31 -47.66 -18.42 31.35
CA CYS A 31 -47.68 -18.03 32.76
C CYS A 31 -47.55 -19.24 33.71
N ARG A 32 -48.20 -20.37 33.38
CA ARG A 32 -48.12 -21.59 34.20
C ARG A 32 -46.74 -22.26 34.10
N SER A 33 -46.15 -22.27 32.91
CA SER A 33 -44.80 -22.77 32.66
C SER A 33 -43.70 -21.91 33.33
N MET A 34 -43.84 -20.58 33.28
CA MET A 34 -42.89 -19.66 33.90
C MET A 34 -42.87 -19.71 35.43
N SER A 35 -44.02 -19.97 36.07
CA SER A 35 -44.07 -20.15 37.52
C SER A 35 -43.28 -21.39 37.96
N HIS A 36 -43.40 -22.49 37.21
CA HIS A 36 -42.68 -23.74 37.48
C HIS A 36 -41.18 -23.60 37.25
N LEU A 37 -40.77 -22.87 36.20
CA LEU A 37 -39.37 -22.55 35.92
C LEU A 37 -38.76 -21.67 37.03
N ARG A 38 -39.50 -20.66 37.52
CA ARG A 38 -39.04 -19.83 38.66
C ARG A 38 -38.83 -20.66 39.92
N HIS A 39 -39.71 -21.60 40.23
CA HIS A 39 -39.54 -22.47 41.39
C HIS A 39 -38.32 -23.39 41.26
N HIS A 40 -38.08 -23.97 40.07
CA HIS A 40 -36.87 -24.77 39.86
C HIS A 40 -35.58 -23.94 39.95
N ILE A 41 -35.56 -22.75 39.36
CA ILE A 41 -34.41 -21.84 39.47
C ILE A 41 -34.17 -21.44 40.93
N LEU A 42 -35.23 -21.16 41.69
CA LEU A 42 -35.13 -20.84 43.12
C LEU A 42 -34.58 -22.03 43.91
N HIS A 43 -35.04 -23.24 43.63
CA HIS A 43 -34.55 -24.47 44.29
C HIS A 43 -33.10 -24.77 43.97
N VAL A 44 -32.68 -24.56 42.72
CA VAL A 44 -31.28 -24.72 42.29
C VAL A 44 -30.39 -23.66 42.94
N LEU A 45 -30.84 -22.40 42.99
CA LEU A 45 -30.15 -21.32 43.69
C LEU A 45 -30.03 -21.60 45.19
N LEU A 46 -31.10 -22.08 45.84
CA LEU A 46 -31.09 -22.46 47.26
C LEU A 46 -30.14 -23.64 47.51
N ASN A 47 -30.15 -24.67 46.69
CA ASN A 47 -29.19 -25.77 46.81
C ASN A 47 -27.75 -25.29 46.60
N TYR A 48 -27.53 -24.38 45.66
CA TYR A 48 -26.20 -23.81 45.40
C TYR A 48 -25.71 -22.95 46.58
N THR A 49 -26.58 -22.13 47.18
CA THR A 49 -26.24 -21.33 48.37
C THR A 49 -25.97 -22.20 49.59
N PHE A 50 -26.74 -23.27 49.82
CA PHE A 50 -26.48 -24.23 50.89
C PHE A 50 -25.16 -24.99 50.69
N ARG A 51 -24.83 -25.38 49.45
CA ARG A 51 -23.55 -26.05 49.11
C ARG A 51 -22.36 -25.13 49.31
N ILE A 52 -22.48 -23.85 48.93
CA ILE A 52 -21.45 -22.83 49.20
C ILE A 52 -21.31 -22.64 50.72
N ARG A 53 -22.42 -22.53 51.46
CA ARG A 53 -22.38 -22.35 52.92
C ARG A 53 -21.67 -23.51 53.62
N SER A 54 -21.89 -24.75 53.18
CA SER A 54 -21.19 -25.95 53.66
C SER A 54 -19.67 -25.90 53.42
N LEU A 55 -19.22 -25.30 52.31
CA LEU A 55 -17.81 -25.13 51.97
C LEU A 55 -17.14 -23.95 52.68
N VAL A 56 -17.92 -22.92 53.04
CA VAL A 56 -17.42 -21.70 53.69
C VAL A 56 -17.23 -21.89 55.20
N VAL A 57 -18.04 -22.73 55.86
CA VAL A 57 -17.95 -22.94 57.32
C VAL A 57 -16.57 -23.47 57.79
N PRO A 58 -15.92 -24.45 57.12
CA PRO A 58 -14.55 -24.86 57.45
C PRO A 58 -13.49 -23.79 57.13
N LEU A 59 -13.76 -22.92 56.17
CA LEU A 59 -12.85 -21.84 55.76
C LEU A 59 -12.83 -20.70 56.80
N VAL A 60 -14.00 -20.42 57.41
CA VAL A 60 -14.16 -19.39 58.44
C VAL A 60 -13.48 -19.78 59.76
N SER A 61 -13.45 -21.07 60.10
CA SER A 61 -12.71 -21.54 61.29
C SER A 61 -11.19 -21.50 61.09
N TRP A 62 -10.71 -21.68 59.86
CA TRP A 62 -9.29 -21.55 59.52
C TRP A 62 -8.78 -20.09 59.55
N LEU A 63 -9.68 -19.12 59.36
CA LEU A 63 -9.42 -17.67 59.40
C LEU A 63 -9.57 -17.04 60.80
N HIS A 64 -9.71 -17.86 61.86
CA HIS A 64 -9.85 -17.35 63.23
C HIS A 64 -8.59 -16.59 63.68
N PRO A 65 -8.68 -15.46 64.43
CA PRO A 65 -7.55 -14.60 64.83
C PRO A 65 -6.47 -15.27 65.71
N ARG A 66 -6.62 -16.56 66.03
CA ARG A 66 -5.63 -17.37 66.77
C ARG A 66 -4.79 -18.29 65.88
N ASN A 67 -5.07 -18.36 64.57
CA ASN A 67 -4.34 -19.21 63.62
C ASN A 67 -3.45 -18.36 62.69
N PRO A 68 -2.16 -18.18 63.00
CA PRO A 68 -1.26 -17.30 62.23
C PRO A 68 -1.06 -17.77 60.77
N GLN A 69 -1.17 -19.07 60.50
CA GLN A 69 -0.99 -19.63 59.14
C GLN A 69 -2.16 -19.29 58.21
N GLY A 70 -3.40 -19.28 58.72
CA GLY A 70 -4.59 -18.91 57.95
C GLY A 70 -4.63 -17.42 57.60
N ILE A 71 -4.20 -16.55 58.53
CA ILE A 71 -4.07 -15.11 58.29
C ILE A 71 -3.01 -14.83 57.23
N LEU A 72 -1.84 -15.50 57.31
CA LEU A 72 -0.77 -15.33 56.32
C LEU A 72 -1.23 -15.75 54.91
N ALA A 73 -1.92 -16.88 54.78
CA ALA A 73 -2.46 -17.33 53.49
C ALA A 73 -3.53 -16.36 52.94
N MET A 74 -4.36 -15.78 53.80
CA MET A 74 -5.35 -14.77 53.42
C MET A 74 -4.68 -13.48 52.94
N VAL A 75 -3.66 -12.99 53.66
CA VAL A 75 -2.88 -11.82 53.23
C VAL A 75 -2.16 -12.07 51.91
N VAL A 76 -1.55 -13.25 51.72
CA VAL A 76 -0.85 -13.62 50.47
C VAL A 76 -1.83 -13.71 49.30
N THR A 77 -3.01 -14.32 49.50
CA THR A 77 -4.03 -14.40 48.45
C THR A 77 -4.61 -13.02 48.12
N VAL A 78 -4.93 -12.20 49.11
CA VAL A 78 -5.38 -10.81 48.90
C VAL A 78 -4.32 -9.99 48.17
N ALA A 79 -3.04 -10.09 48.58
CA ALA A 79 -1.93 -9.43 47.90
C ALA A 79 -1.76 -9.92 46.45
N PHE A 80 -1.92 -11.22 46.19
CA PHE A 80 -1.89 -11.78 44.85
C PHE A 80 -3.04 -11.27 43.98
N PHE A 81 -4.27 -11.22 44.50
CA PHE A 81 -5.43 -10.68 43.79
C PHE A 81 -5.31 -9.18 43.54
N LEU A 82 -4.79 -8.40 44.50
CA LEU A 82 -4.50 -6.97 44.33
C LEU A 82 -3.40 -6.76 43.27
N LYS A 83 -2.33 -7.54 43.29
CA LYS A 83 -1.27 -7.51 42.27
C LYS A 83 -1.80 -7.90 40.89
N ARG A 84 -2.71 -8.89 40.81
CA ARG A 84 -3.35 -9.29 39.56
C ARG A 84 -4.31 -8.22 39.05
N TYR A 85 -5.11 -7.62 39.93
CA TYR A 85 -6.04 -6.55 39.59
C TYR A 85 -5.30 -5.30 39.09
N THR A 86 -4.25 -4.87 39.79
CA THR A 86 -3.41 -3.73 39.38
C THR A 86 -2.75 -3.98 38.03
N ASN A 87 -2.21 -5.20 37.80
CA ASN A 87 -1.65 -5.58 36.49
C ASN A 87 -2.70 -5.60 35.36
N VAL A 88 -3.90 -6.11 35.62
CA VAL A 88 -4.99 -6.14 34.63
C VAL A 88 -5.48 -4.72 34.34
N LYS A 89 -5.65 -3.89 35.37
CA LYS A 89 -6.02 -2.47 35.24
C LYS A 89 -4.98 -1.71 34.41
N ALA A 90 -3.69 -1.87 34.71
CA ALA A 90 -2.62 -1.25 33.93
C ALA A 90 -2.62 -1.72 32.46
N LYS A 91 -2.81 -3.03 32.21
CA LYS A 91 -2.93 -3.58 30.84
C LYS A 91 -4.16 -3.03 30.10
N ALA A 92 -5.29 -2.90 30.78
CA ALA A 92 -6.52 -2.35 30.21
C ALA A 92 -6.36 -0.85 29.89
N GLU A 93 -5.75 -0.08 30.79
CA GLU A 93 -5.48 1.34 30.59
C GLU A 93 -4.53 1.58 29.41
N MET A 94 -3.44 0.81 29.32
CA MET A 94 -2.54 0.85 28.16
C MET A 94 -3.27 0.48 26.86
N ALA A 95 -4.16 -0.53 26.88
CA ALA A 95 -4.94 -0.89 25.71
C ALA A 95 -5.91 0.22 25.28
N TYR A 96 -6.52 0.91 26.24
CA TYR A 96 -7.37 2.07 25.99
C TYR A 96 -6.59 3.22 25.38
N ARG A 97 -5.42 3.59 25.96
CA ARG A 97 -4.54 4.63 25.41
C ARG A 97 -4.08 4.31 23.99
N ARG A 98 -3.68 3.07 23.72
CA ARG A 98 -3.33 2.65 22.35
C ARG A 98 -4.50 2.79 21.38
N LYS A 99 -5.72 2.41 21.80
CA LYS A 99 -6.92 2.58 20.97
C LYS A 99 -7.21 4.07 20.71
N PHE A 100 -7.05 4.92 21.72
CA PHE A 100 -7.19 6.37 21.59
C PHE A 100 -6.21 6.92 20.55
N TRP A 101 -4.91 6.64 20.67
CA TRP A 101 -3.91 7.14 19.72
C TRP A 101 -4.11 6.60 18.30
N ARG A 102 -4.50 5.33 18.13
CA ARG A 102 -4.86 4.78 16.81
C ARG A 102 -6.06 5.48 16.19
N ASN A 103 -7.07 5.82 16.99
CA ASN A 103 -8.23 6.57 16.51
C ASN A 103 -7.82 7.99 16.11
N MET A 104 -6.98 8.64 16.92
CA MET A 104 -6.43 9.97 16.61
C MET A 104 -5.65 9.98 15.30
N MET A 105 -4.79 8.97 15.06
CA MET A 105 -4.09 8.82 13.78
C MET A 105 -5.05 8.65 12.59
N ARG A 106 -6.20 7.99 12.78
CA ARG A 106 -7.20 7.80 11.71
C ARG A 106 -8.02 9.06 11.43
N SER A 107 -8.21 9.91 12.42
CA SER A 107 -8.98 11.16 12.31
C SER A 107 -8.11 12.41 12.09
N ALA A 108 -6.79 12.27 12.11
CA ALA A 108 -5.85 13.39 11.94
C ALA A 108 -6.05 14.05 10.57
N LEU A 109 -6.11 15.38 10.57
CA LEU A 109 -6.24 16.18 9.35
C LEU A 109 -4.89 16.72 8.89
N THR A 110 -3.93 16.85 9.80
CA THR A 110 -2.59 17.34 9.50
C THR A 110 -1.53 16.27 9.77
N TYR A 111 -0.39 16.39 9.09
CA TYR A 111 0.76 15.52 9.34
C TYR A 111 1.28 15.65 10.77
N GLU A 112 1.28 16.86 11.33
CA GLU A 112 1.77 17.11 12.69
C GLU A 112 0.93 16.40 13.75
N GLU A 113 -0.41 16.45 13.62
CA GLU A 113 -1.34 15.70 14.47
C GLU A 113 -1.11 14.20 14.35
N TRP A 114 -0.97 13.70 13.12
CA TRP A 114 -0.72 12.29 12.86
C TRP A 114 0.61 11.84 13.46
N ALA A 115 1.68 12.62 13.28
CA ALA A 115 3.02 12.33 13.76
C ALA A 115 3.09 12.35 15.29
N HIS A 116 2.41 13.30 15.93
CA HIS A 116 2.30 13.35 17.38
C HIS A 116 1.57 12.10 17.92
N ALA A 117 0.43 11.74 17.32
CA ALA A 117 -0.32 10.56 17.71
C ALA A 117 0.47 9.25 17.49
N ALA A 118 1.19 9.14 16.36
CA ALA A 118 2.07 8.01 16.06
C ALA A 118 3.21 7.88 17.08
N LYS A 119 3.87 9.00 17.43
CA LYS A 119 4.93 9.03 18.44
C LYS A 119 4.43 8.59 19.83
N MET A 120 3.23 9.04 20.21
CA MET A 120 2.61 8.62 21.47
C MET A 120 2.17 7.16 21.44
N LEU A 121 1.68 6.67 20.30
CA LEU A 121 1.34 5.26 20.11
C LEU A 121 2.58 4.37 20.24
N ASP A 122 3.71 4.76 19.64
CA ASP A 122 4.98 4.02 19.74
C ASP A 122 5.49 3.96 21.18
N LYS A 123 5.32 5.03 21.97
CA LYS A 123 5.69 5.06 23.40
C LYS A 123 4.82 4.15 24.27
N GLU A 124 3.52 4.08 23.98
CA GLU A 124 2.53 3.27 24.73
C GLU A 124 2.45 1.81 24.24
N THR A 125 3.08 1.52 23.10
CA THR A 125 3.21 0.17 22.59
C THR A 125 4.40 -0.48 23.31
N PRO A 126 4.18 -1.55 24.10
CA PRO A 126 5.30 -2.27 24.69
C PRO A 126 6.22 -2.71 23.56
N LYS A 127 7.54 -2.68 23.77
CA LYS A 127 8.52 -3.22 22.83
C LYS A 127 8.13 -4.68 22.56
N MET A 128 7.36 -4.91 21.49
CA MET A 128 7.02 -6.26 21.06
C MET A 128 8.31 -6.98 20.70
N ASN A 129 8.26 -8.30 20.66
CA ASN A 129 9.32 -9.11 20.07
C ASN A 129 9.40 -8.78 18.58
N GLU A 130 10.11 -7.70 18.23
CA GLU A 130 10.34 -7.31 16.83
C GLU A 130 11.10 -8.41 16.06
N SER A 131 11.71 -9.35 16.79
CA SER A 131 12.29 -10.61 16.31
C SER A 131 11.37 -11.46 15.46
N ASP A 132 10.05 -11.32 15.62
CA ASP A 132 9.08 -12.11 14.83
C ASP A 132 8.94 -11.56 13.40
N LEU A 133 9.33 -10.30 13.17
CA LEU A 133 9.15 -9.61 11.88
C LEU A 133 10.45 -9.50 11.08
N TYR A 134 11.60 -9.42 11.76
CA TYR A 134 12.92 -9.35 11.16
C TYR A 134 13.99 -9.99 12.07
N ASP A 135 15.09 -10.44 11.48
CA ASP A 135 16.20 -11.06 12.19
C ASP A 135 17.06 -9.98 12.88
N VAL A 136 16.75 -9.74 14.16
CA VAL A 136 17.41 -8.74 14.99
C VAL A 136 18.88 -9.09 15.22
N GLU A 137 19.22 -10.38 15.36
CA GLU A 137 20.58 -10.83 15.64
C GLU A 137 21.47 -10.65 14.42
N LEU A 138 20.99 -11.03 13.23
CA LEU A 138 21.72 -10.84 11.98
C LEU A 138 22.02 -9.37 11.72
N VAL A 139 21.03 -8.48 11.87
CA VAL A 139 21.23 -7.03 11.65
C VAL A 139 22.18 -6.45 12.70
N ARG A 140 22.10 -6.88 13.96
CA ARG A 140 23.00 -6.42 15.02
C ARG A 140 24.44 -6.84 14.77
N ASN A 141 24.66 -8.10 14.43
CA ASN A 141 25.99 -8.63 14.15
C ASN A 141 26.59 -7.91 12.94
N LYS A 142 25.80 -7.68 11.88
CA LYS A 142 26.25 -6.92 10.71
C LYS A 142 26.61 -5.48 11.04
N LEU A 143 25.82 -4.81 11.88
CA LEU A 143 26.11 -3.45 12.33
C LEU A 143 27.42 -3.38 13.14
N GLN A 144 27.65 -4.34 14.04
CA GLN A 144 28.89 -4.41 14.82
C GLN A 144 30.11 -4.65 13.91
N GLU A 145 29.98 -5.57 12.95
CA GLU A 145 31.00 -5.84 11.95
C GLU A 145 31.32 -4.58 11.12
N LEU A 146 30.32 -3.84 10.65
CA LEU A 146 30.52 -2.60 9.93
C LEU A 146 31.24 -1.54 10.78
N ARG A 147 30.85 -1.37 12.04
CA ARG A 147 31.49 -0.41 12.96
C ARG A 147 32.96 -0.77 13.24
N HIS A 148 33.22 -2.04 13.52
CA HIS A 148 34.57 -2.54 13.76
C HIS A 148 35.48 -2.32 12.55
N ARG A 149 34.99 -2.65 11.35
CA ARG A 149 35.72 -2.37 10.09
C ARG A 149 36.03 -0.90 9.88
N ARG A 150 35.12 0.00 10.28
CA ARG A 150 35.36 1.45 10.19
C ARG A 150 36.43 1.91 11.19
N GLU A 151 36.51 1.28 12.36
CA GLU A 151 37.49 1.63 13.41
C GLU A 151 38.89 1.08 13.10
N GLU A 152 38.99 -0.10 12.49
CA GLU A 152 40.26 -0.78 12.23
C GLU A 152 40.77 -0.67 10.78
N GLY A 153 39.87 -0.54 9.81
CA GLY A 153 40.15 -0.85 8.41
C GLY A 153 40.58 0.34 7.56
N SER A 154 41.38 0.03 6.52
CA SER A 154 41.67 0.98 5.44
C SER A 154 40.42 1.22 4.57
N LEU A 155 40.37 2.36 3.85
CA LEU A 155 39.27 2.63 2.90
C LEU A 155 39.12 1.52 1.86
N ARG A 156 40.21 0.84 1.49
CA ARG A 156 40.20 -0.28 0.55
C ARG A 156 39.47 -1.51 1.10
N ASP A 157 39.62 -1.80 2.38
CA ASP A 157 38.93 -2.90 3.03
C ASP A 157 37.41 -2.65 3.09
N ILE A 158 37.04 -1.40 3.37
CA ILE A 158 35.64 -0.94 3.35
C ILE A 158 35.05 -1.15 1.94
N ILE A 159 35.74 -0.72 0.88
CA ILE A 159 35.32 -0.90 -0.52
C ILE A 159 35.16 -2.38 -0.87
N PHE A 160 36.17 -3.19 -0.54
CA PHE A 160 36.18 -4.62 -0.83
C PHE A 160 34.97 -5.32 -0.20
N CYS A 161 34.71 -5.05 1.08
CA CYS A 161 33.61 -5.68 1.81
C CYS A 161 32.24 -5.16 1.37
N MET A 162 32.07 -3.84 1.23
CA MET A 162 30.77 -3.25 0.86
C MET A 162 30.26 -3.77 -0.48
N ARG A 163 31.16 -4.02 -1.43
CA ARG A 163 30.81 -4.58 -2.74
C ARG A 163 30.18 -5.98 -2.64
N ALA A 164 30.59 -6.80 -1.68
CA ALA A 164 30.08 -8.16 -1.49
C ALA A 164 28.87 -8.24 -0.54
N ASP A 165 28.84 -7.38 0.48
CA ASP A 165 27.98 -7.57 1.65
C ASP A 165 26.67 -6.76 1.62
N LEU A 166 26.54 -5.77 0.73
CA LEU A 166 25.44 -4.81 0.82
C LEU A 166 24.13 -5.37 0.23
N ILE A 167 23.28 -5.90 1.11
CA ILE A 167 21.96 -6.45 0.76
C ILE A 167 20.84 -5.50 1.23
N ARG A 168 19.91 -5.17 0.32
CA ARG A 168 18.80 -4.26 0.60
C ARG A 168 17.81 -4.76 1.65
N ASN A 169 17.50 -6.05 1.67
CA ASN A 169 16.55 -6.64 2.63
C ASN A 169 17.25 -7.59 3.61
N LEU A 170 18.33 -7.14 4.25
CA LEU A 170 19.06 -7.91 5.26
C LEU A 170 18.13 -8.30 6.41
N GLY A 171 18.07 -9.59 6.75
CA GLY A 171 17.26 -10.09 7.87
C GLY A 171 15.77 -9.76 7.76
N ASN A 172 15.23 -9.54 6.55
CA ASN A 172 13.85 -9.11 6.33
C ASN A 172 13.50 -7.73 6.92
N MET A 173 14.48 -6.82 7.06
CA MET A 173 14.28 -5.46 7.60
C MET A 173 13.31 -4.58 6.79
N CYS A 174 13.03 -4.92 5.53
CA CYS A 174 12.05 -4.23 4.68
C CYS A 174 10.62 -4.78 4.82
N ASN A 175 10.33 -5.58 5.86
CA ASN A 175 8.99 -6.14 6.08
C ASN A 175 7.94 -5.01 6.24
N PRO A 176 6.88 -4.94 5.41
CA PRO A 176 5.91 -3.86 5.47
C PRO A 176 5.15 -3.79 6.80
N GLU A 177 4.92 -4.92 7.48
CA GLU A 177 4.25 -4.93 8.80
C GLU A 177 5.11 -4.26 9.89
N LEU A 178 6.44 -4.22 9.70
CA LEU A 178 7.35 -3.55 10.61
C LEU A 178 7.19 -2.02 10.54
N HIS A 179 6.89 -1.49 9.36
CA HIS A 179 6.85 -0.05 9.08
C HIS A 179 5.43 0.52 9.13
N LYS A 180 4.39 -0.33 9.13
CA LYS A 180 2.98 0.08 9.10
C LYS A 180 2.60 0.90 10.33
N GLY A 181 2.23 2.16 10.10
CA GLY A 181 1.72 3.05 11.15
C GLY A 181 2.78 3.48 12.17
N ARG A 182 4.07 3.26 11.89
CA ARG A 182 5.17 3.82 12.69
C ARG A 182 5.61 5.15 12.09
N LEU A 183 5.98 6.08 12.96
CA LEU A 183 6.61 7.32 12.52
C LEU A 183 8.07 7.08 12.08
N GLN A 184 8.76 6.15 12.75
CA GLN A 184 10.18 5.86 12.53
C GLN A 184 10.42 4.37 12.41
N VAL A 185 11.42 4.00 11.62
CA VAL A 185 11.92 2.63 11.55
C VAL A 185 12.53 2.21 12.91
N PRO A 186 12.56 0.91 13.23
CA PRO A 186 13.23 0.43 14.44
C PRO A 186 14.67 0.96 14.56
N LYS A 187 15.07 1.30 15.79
CA LYS A 187 16.37 1.93 16.09
C LYS A 187 17.55 1.16 15.49
N LEU A 188 17.53 -0.18 15.58
CA LEU A 188 18.60 -1.02 15.06
C LEU A 188 18.73 -0.92 13.52
N ILE A 189 17.60 -0.95 12.81
CA ILE A 189 17.57 -0.80 11.34
C ILE A 189 18.06 0.59 10.95
N LYS A 190 17.63 1.63 11.69
CA LYS A 190 18.10 2.99 11.48
C LYS A 190 19.63 3.08 11.62
N GLU A 191 20.18 2.56 12.72
CA GLU A 191 21.63 2.56 12.96
C GLU A 191 22.41 1.81 11.87
N TYR A 192 21.87 0.69 11.37
CA TYR A 192 22.46 -0.03 10.23
C TYR A 192 22.47 0.81 8.95
N ILE A 193 21.36 1.44 8.59
CA ILE A 193 21.25 2.28 7.40
C ILE A 193 22.17 3.51 7.52
N ASP A 194 22.23 4.12 8.70
CA ASP A 194 23.09 5.27 8.99
C ASP A 194 24.58 4.89 8.90
N GLU A 195 24.96 3.70 9.40
CA GLU A 195 26.34 3.19 9.31
C GLU A 195 26.77 2.95 7.86
N VAL A 196 25.95 2.24 7.08
CA VAL A 196 26.19 2.03 5.64
C VAL A 196 26.31 3.36 4.90
N SER A 197 25.41 4.31 5.18
CA SER A 197 25.43 5.63 4.57
C SER A 197 26.69 6.41 4.93
N THR A 198 27.19 6.25 6.16
CA THR A 198 28.43 6.87 6.63
C THR A 198 29.63 6.31 5.88
N GLN A 199 29.72 4.99 5.71
CA GLN A 199 30.84 4.37 5.00
C GLN A 199 30.85 4.72 3.50
N LEU A 200 29.67 4.80 2.85
CA LEU A 200 29.57 5.29 1.47
C LEU A 200 30.03 6.75 1.35
N LYS A 201 29.68 7.60 2.32
CA LYS A 201 30.15 9.00 2.37
C LYS A 201 31.65 9.08 2.59
N MET A 202 32.23 8.25 3.46
CA MET A 202 33.69 8.21 3.66
C MET A 202 34.43 7.89 2.36
N VAL A 203 33.94 6.95 1.55
CA VAL A 203 34.55 6.65 0.23
C VAL A 203 34.41 7.84 -0.72
N TYR A 204 33.26 8.52 -0.73
CA TYR A 204 33.02 9.69 -1.56
C TYR A 204 33.86 10.91 -1.17
N GLU A 205 33.95 11.22 0.12
CA GLU A 205 34.64 12.40 0.69
C GLU A 205 36.15 12.19 0.85
N SER A 206 36.65 10.96 0.65
CA SER A 206 38.09 10.71 0.71
C SER A 206 38.80 11.47 -0.40
N ASP A 207 39.69 12.40 -0.03
CA ASP A 207 40.59 13.10 -0.97
C ASP A 207 41.98 12.42 -1.03
N SER A 208 42.12 11.20 -0.49
CA SER A 208 43.39 10.50 -0.44
C SER A 208 43.87 10.08 -1.83
N GLU A 209 45.18 10.17 -2.06
CA GLU A 209 45.86 9.63 -3.26
C GLU A 209 45.74 8.10 -3.38
N GLU A 210 45.22 7.41 -2.35
CA GLU A 210 45.04 5.96 -2.33
C GLU A 210 43.98 5.44 -3.32
N LEU A 211 43.03 6.29 -3.72
CA LEU A 211 41.89 5.93 -4.58
C LEU A 211 41.68 6.98 -5.67
N SER A 212 41.81 6.55 -6.92
CA SER A 212 41.50 7.39 -8.07
C SER A 212 40.00 7.70 -8.17
N LEU A 213 39.66 8.79 -8.85
CA LEU A 213 38.26 9.14 -9.11
C LEU A 213 37.53 8.03 -9.90
N GLU A 214 38.23 7.39 -10.83
CA GLU A 214 37.70 6.29 -11.65
C GLU A 214 37.34 5.07 -10.80
N GLU A 215 38.18 4.69 -9.84
CA GLU A 215 37.89 3.60 -8.89
C GLU A 215 36.68 3.92 -8.01
N LYS A 216 36.57 5.16 -7.52
CA LYS A 216 35.42 5.61 -6.71
C LYS A 216 34.12 5.55 -7.52
N LEU A 217 34.16 6.03 -8.76
CA LEU A 217 33.00 5.97 -9.66
C LEU A 217 32.62 4.52 -9.96
N ALA A 218 33.59 3.66 -10.31
CA ALA A 218 33.35 2.25 -10.57
C ALA A 218 32.70 1.57 -9.35
N PHE A 219 33.27 1.76 -8.16
CA PHE A 219 32.72 1.24 -6.90
C PHE A 219 31.27 1.70 -6.66
N MET A 220 30.97 2.99 -6.82
CA MET A 220 29.62 3.52 -6.62
C MET A 220 28.63 2.96 -7.65
N HIS A 221 29.04 2.83 -8.91
CA HIS A 221 28.21 2.28 -9.97
C HIS A 221 27.89 0.79 -9.73
N GLU A 222 28.90 0.00 -9.39
CA GLU A 222 28.77 -1.43 -9.12
C GLU A 222 27.98 -1.70 -7.84
N THR A 223 28.27 -0.98 -6.75
CA THR A 223 27.55 -1.11 -5.48
C THR A 223 26.07 -0.76 -5.65
N ARG A 224 25.77 0.30 -6.40
CA ARG A 224 24.38 0.65 -6.75
C ARG A 224 23.71 -0.44 -7.60
N HIS A 225 24.46 -1.10 -8.49
CA HIS A 225 23.95 -2.19 -9.29
C HIS A 225 23.67 -3.44 -8.43
N ALA A 226 24.57 -3.79 -7.51
CA ALA A 226 24.34 -4.92 -6.59
C ALA A 226 23.17 -4.65 -5.62
N PHE A 227 23.10 -3.43 -5.07
CA PHE A 227 22.05 -3.04 -4.11
C PHE A 227 20.67 -2.83 -4.76
N GLY A 228 20.65 -2.54 -6.05
CA GLY A 228 19.46 -2.21 -6.84
C GLY A 228 18.87 -0.83 -6.52
N ARG A 229 17.83 -0.47 -7.27
CA ARG A 229 17.28 0.89 -7.31
C ARG A 229 15.83 0.94 -6.84
N THR A 230 15.42 2.13 -6.40
CA THR A 230 14.02 2.44 -6.08
C THR A 230 13.35 3.11 -7.28
N ALA A 231 12.11 2.74 -7.58
CA ALA A 231 11.25 3.42 -8.55
C ALA A 231 9.93 3.89 -7.93
N LEU A 232 9.41 5.02 -8.41
CA LEU A 232 8.06 5.51 -8.10
C LEU A 232 7.11 5.15 -9.24
N LEU A 233 6.02 4.46 -8.90
CA LEU A 233 5.03 3.96 -9.83
C LEU A 233 3.67 4.59 -9.53
N LEU A 234 3.11 5.27 -10.52
CA LEU A 234 1.81 5.94 -10.43
C LEU A 234 0.80 5.23 -11.33
N SER A 235 -0.17 4.55 -10.72
CA SER A 235 -1.13 3.71 -11.44
C SER A 235 -2.24 4.53 -12.10
N GLY A 236 -2.99 3.91 -13.01
CA GLY A 236 -4.22 4.50 -13.53
C GLY A 236 -5.30 4.61 -12.44
N GLY A 237 -6.31 5.45 -12.63
CA GLY A 237 -7.38 5.58 -11.63
C GLY A 237 -8.46 6.63 -11.89
N ALA A 238 -8.57 7.14 -13.12
CA ALA A 238 -9.53 8.21 -13.46
C ALA A 238 -9.48 9.36 -12.43
N SER A 239 -10.63 9.76 -11.86
CA SER A 239 -10.76 10.87 -10.90
C SER A 239 -9.95 10.73 -9.60
N LEU A 240 -9.49 9.52 -9.26
CA LEU A 240 -8.66 9.30 -8.07
C LEU A 240 -7.17 9.63 -8.30
N GLY A 241 -6.79 9.99 -9.53
CA GLY A 241 -5.42 10.41 -9.85
C GLY A 241 -4.93 11.64 -9.09
N ALA A 242 -5.83 12.43 -8.51
CA ALA A 242 -5.49 13.54 -7.61
C ALA A 242 -4.69 13.07 -6.38
N PHE A 243 -4.83 11.81 -5.93
CA PHE A 243 -4.05 11.28 -4.82
C PHE A 243 -2.54 11.20 -5.11
N HIS A 244 -2.16 11.02 -6.38
CA HIS A 244 -0.74 11.02 -6.77
C HIS A 244 -0.08 12.37 -6.48
N ILE A 245 -0.84 13.47 -6.54
CA ILE A 245 -0.33 14.82 -6.27
C ILE A 245 0.22 14.89 -4.85
N GLY A 246 -0.55 14.44 -3.85
CA GLY A 246 -0.12 14.46 -2.46
C GLY A 246 1.15 13.64 -2.26
N VAL A 247 1.20 12.43 -2.83
CA VAL A 247 2.38 11.55 -2.75
C VAL A 247 3.61 12.20 -3.37
N VAL A 248 3.47 12.74 -4.59
CA VAL A 248 4.57 13.35 -5.33
C VAL A 248 5.04 14.64 -4.64
N LYS A 249 4.11 15.49 -4.22
CA LYS A 249 4.39 16.72 -3.49
C LYS A 249 5.23 16.42 -2.25
N THR A 250 4.82 15.46 -1.41
CA THR A 250 5.57 15.06 -0.23
C THR A 250 6.97 14.52 -0.59
N LEU A 251 7.10 13.72 -1.65
CA LEU A 251 8.40 13.23 -2.10
C LEU A 251 9.32 14.35 -2.61
N VAL A 252 8.77 15.38 -3.26
CA VAL A 252 9.55 16.53 -3.75
C VAL A 252 9.96 17.44 -2.59
N GLU A 253 9.04 17.80 -1.69
CA GLU A 253 9.29 18.64 -0.52
C GLU A 253 10.41 18.07 0.37
N HIS A 254 10.41 16.75 0.55
CA HIS A 254 11.44 16.06 1.34
C HIS A 254 12.67 15.62 0.55
N LYS A 255 12.77 15.93 -0.76
CA LYS A 255 13.88 15.53 -1.65
C LYS A 255 14.09 14.00 -1.72
N LEU A 256 13.00 13.24 -1.69
CA LEU A 256 12.98 11.78 -1.71
C LEU A 256 12.47 11.18 -3.03
N LEU A 257 12.23 12.01 -4.06
CA LEU A 257 11.76 11.56 -5.37
C LEU A 257 12.76 10.59 -6.02
N PRO A 258 12.37 9.34 -6.31
CA PRO A 258 13.26 8.40 -7.00
C PRO A 258 13.60 8.86 -8.42
N ARG A 259 14.82 8.55 -8.87
CA ARG A 259 15.28 8.86 -10.24
C ARG A 259 14.52 8.09 -11.32
N ILE A 260 13.91 6.96 -10.99
CA ILE A 260 13.10 6.15 -11.91
C ILE A 260 11.64 6.38 -11.56
N ILE A 261 10.88 6.88 -12.53
CA ILE A 261 9.46 7.15 -12.40
C ILE A 261 8.72 6.48 -13.55
N ALA A 262 7.61 5.80 -13.25
CA ALA A 262 6.80 5.19 -14.28
C ALA A 262 5.32 5.35 -13.96
N GLY A 263 4.50 5.50 -15.00
CA GLY A 263 3.07 5.63 -14.81
C GLY A 263 2.25 5.20 -16.01
N SER A 264 0.98 4.94 -15.74
CA SER A 264 -0.05 4.58 -16.70
C SER A 264 -1.20 5.58 -16.62
N SER A 265 -1.87 5.88 -17.73
CA SER A 265 -3.05 6.74 -17.76
C SER A 265 -2.82 8.09 -17.05
N VAL A 266 -3.67 8.48 -16.11
CA VAL A 266 -3.47 9.69 -15.28
C VAL A 266 -2.12 9.74 -14.55
N GLY A 267 -1.59 8.60 -14.10
CA GLY A 267 -0.27 8.52 -13.48
C GLY A 267 0.86 8.90 -14.45
N SER A 268 0.70 8.60 -15.74
CA SER A 268 1.67 8.97 -16.78
C SER A 268 1.75 10.48 -17.01
N ILE A 269 0.64 11.23 -16.85
CA ILE A 269 0.63 12.70 -16.91
C ILE A 269 1.49 13.27 -15.80
N MET A 270 1.33 12.77 -14.57
CA MET A 270 2.13 13.21 -13.44
C MET A 270 3.61 12.85 -13.61
N CYS A 271 3.91 11.64 -14.08
CA CYS A 271 5.28 11.25 -14.40
C CYS A 271 5.91 12.12 -15.50
N ALA A 272 5.14 12.54 -16.51
CA ALA A 272 5.63 13.46 -17.53
C ALA A 272 6.01 14.81 -16.93
N VAL A 273 5.15 15.41 -16.09
CA VAL A 273 5.45 16.67 -15.38
C VAL A 273 6.73 16.53 -14.56
N LEU A 274 6.89 15.41 -13.85
CA LEU A 274 8.08 15.10 -13.07
C LEU A 274 9.34 14.92 -13.93
N ALA A 275 9.23 14.35 -15.12
CA ALA A 275 10.38 14.08 -15.99
C ALA A 275 10.82 15.31 -16.79
N THR A 276 9.92 16.25 -17.10
CA THR A 276 10.16 17.35 -18.05
C THR A 276 10.43 18.70 -17.40
N ARG A 277 10.67 18.77 -16.09
CA ARG A 277 10.93 20.02 -15.36
C ARG A 277 12.19 19.94 -14.53
N SER A 278 13.08 20.92 -14.54
CA SER A 278 14.27 20.89 -13.66
C SER A 278 13.89 20.78 -12.16
N TRP A 279 14.85 20.46 -11.29
CA TRP A 279 14.56 20.36 -9.85
C TRP A 279 13.98 21.66 -9.25
N PRO A 280 14.54 22.86 -9.55
CA PRO A 280 13.95 24.12 -9.10
C PRO A 280 12.53 24.37 -9.63
N GLU A 281 12.28 24.10 -10.92
CA GLU A 281 10.95 24.22 -11.53
C GLU A 281 9.92 23.28 -10.87
N LEU A 282 10.36 22.10 -10.45
CA LEU A 282 9.50 21.14 -9.78
C LEU A 282 9.14 21.61 -8.36
N GLN A 283 10.11 22.19 -7.65
CA GLN A 283 9.86 22.78 -6.32
C GLN A 283 8.88 23.95 -6.43
N SER A 284 9.12 24.90 -7.34
CA SER A 284 8.23 26.04 -7.53
C SER A 284 6.81 25.60 -7.93
N PHE A 285 6.70 24.55 -8.76
CA PHE A 285 5.41 24.00 -9.17
C PHE A 285 4.58 23.44 -8.00
N PHE A 286 5.22 22.89 -6.96
CA PHE A 286 4.51 22.33 -5.78
C PHE A 286 4.41 23.30 -4.58
N GLU A 287 5.27 24.32 -4.52
CA GLU A 287 5.21 25.41 -3.54
C GLU A 287 4.00 26.31 -3.79
N ASP A 288 3.75 26.67 -5.05
CA ASP A 288 2.57 27.45 -5.43
C ASP A 288 1.32 26.57 -5.45
N SER A 289 0.75 26.37 -4.26
CA SER A 289 -0.48 25.59 -4.08
C SER A 289 -1.59 26.01 -5.06
N LEU A 290 -1.71 27.30 -5.38
CA LEU A 290 -2.68 27.82 -6.36
C LEU A 290 -2.37 27.42 -7.81
N HIS A 291 -1.11 27.47 -8.26
CA HIS A 291 -0.75 27.04 -9.62
C HIS A 291 -0.89 25.54 -9.78
N SER A 292 -0.49 24.77 -8.77
CA SER A 292 -0.74 23.34 -8.72
C SER A 292 -2.25 23.08 -8.78
N LEU A 293 -3.06 23.70 -7.91
CA LEU A 293 -4.51 23.53 -7.89
C LEU A 293 -5.20 23.98 -9.19
N GLN A 294 -4.79 25.07 -9.82
CA GLN A 294 -5.35 25.55 -11.10
C GLN A 294 -4.98 24.63 -12.28
N PHE A 295 -3.73 24.20 -12.33
CA PHE A 295 -3.29 23.16 -13.26
C PHE A 295 -4.12 21.88 -13.06
N PHE A 296 -4.39 21.53 -11.80
CA PHE A 296 -5.18 20.37 -11.42
C PHE A 296 -6.69 20.56 -11.55
N ASP A 297 -7.21 21.79 -11.58
CA ASP A 297 -8.61 22.12 -11.87
C ASP A 297 -8.86 22.08 -13.39
N GLN A 298 -7.84 22.44 -14.18
CA GLN A 298 -7.81 22.19 -15.64
C GLN A 298 -7.70 20.67 -15.95
N LEU A 299 -6.88 19.92 -15.20
CA LEU A 299 -6.94 18.44 -15.22
C LEU A 299 -8.25 17.91 -14.57
N GLY A 300 -8.87 18.67 -13.67
CA GLY A 300 -10.22 18.51 -13.12
C GLY A 300 -11.28 18.59 -14.19
N GLY A 301 -11.06 19.44 -15.20
CA GLY A 301 -11.73 19.42 -16.49
C GLY A 301 -11.61 18.06 -17.16
N ILE A 302 -10.43 17.43 -17.19
CA ILE A 302 -10.23 16.05 -17.70
C ILE A 302 -10.95 15.01 -16.82
N PHE A 303 -11.00 15.18 -15.49
CA PHE A 303 -11.74 14.28 -14.59
C PHE A 303 -13.26 14.43 -14.70
N ALA A 304 -13.75 15.65 -14.90
CA ALA A 304 -15.13 15.96 -15.23
C ALA A 304 -15.48 15.48 -16.64
N VAL A 305 -14.52 15.53 -17.57
CA VAL A 305 -14.56 14.91 -18.90
C VAL A 305 -14.64 13.39 -18.79
N VAL A 306 -13.85 12.72 -17.96
CA VAL A 306 -14.00 11.26 -17.74
C VAL A 306 -15.42 10.92 -17.25
N LYS A 307 -15.96 11.73 -16.31
CA LYS A 307 -17.34 11.59 -15.80
C LYS A 307 -18.41 11.94 -16.87
N ARG A 308 -18.14 12.92 -17.74
CA ARG A 308 -19.05 13.42 -18.77
C ARG A 308 -19.00 12.60 -20.06
N VAL A 309 -17.87 11.97 -20.38
CA VAL A 309 -17.69 11.05 -21.51
C VAL A 309 -18.31 9.69 -21.21
N MET A 310 -18.24 9.21 -19.96
CA MET A 310 -19.06 8.07 -19.51
C MET A 310 -20.56 8.31 -19.71
N THR A 311 -21.00 9.56 -19.90
CA THR A 311 -22.41 9.91 -20.10
C THR A 311 -22.75 10.46 -21.49
N GLN A 312 -21.81 11.03 -22.27
CA GLN A 312 -22.14 11.76 -23.51
C GLN A 312 -21.22 11.54 -24.73
N GLY A 313 -20.11 10.78 -24.64
CA GLY A 313 -19.22 10.43 -25.78
C GLY A 313 -18.47 11.62 -26.42
N ALA A 314 -17.12 11.56 -26.56
CA ALA A 314 -16.37 12.72 -27.05
C ALA A 314 -15.11 12.43 -27.87
N VAL A 315 -15.12 12.86 -29.13
CA VAL A 315 -13.93 12.93 -30.01
C VAL A 315 -13.24 14.31 -29.91
N HIS A 316 -13.95 15.37 -29.50
CA HIS A 316 -13.42 16.74 -29.44
C HIS A 316 -12.36 16.96 -28.33
N GLU A 317 -12.35 16.11 -27.31
CA GLU A 317 -11.59 16.33 -26.08
C GLU A 317 -10.13 15.83 -26.14
N ILE A 318 -9.82 14.87 -27.02
CA ILE A 318 -8.44 14.36 -27.14
C ILE A 318 -7.48 15.41 -27.72
N ARG A 319 -7.96 16.27 -28.63
CA ARG A 319 -7.15 17.37 -29.21
C ARG A 319 -6.81 18.41 -28.15
N HIS A 320 -7.75 18.71 -27.25
CA HIS A 320 -7.52 19.61 -26.13
C HIS A 320 -6.49 19.02 -25.15
N LEU A 321 -6.62 17.72 -24.82
CA LEU A 321 -5.63 17.00 -24.01
C LEU A 321 -4.23 17.05 -24.65
N GLN A 322 -4.13 16.74 -25.95
CA GLN A 322 -2.85 16.82 -26.68
C GLN A 322 -2.25 18.23 -26.63
N TRP A 323 -3.07 19.26 -26.84
CA TRP A 323 -2.61 20.65 -26.77
C TRP A 323 -2.08 20.99 -25.38
N MET A 324 -2.81 20.65 -24.31
CA MET A 324 -2.35 20.87 -22.94
C MET A 324 -1.05 20.11 -22.63
N LEU A 325 -0.97 18.82 -23.02
CA LEU A 325 0.22 18.00 -22.80
C LEU A 325 1.44 18.51 -23.57
N ARG A 326 1.25 19.08 -24.77
CA ARG A 326 2.32 19.71 -25.55
C ARG A 326 2.88 20.94 -24.82
N GLN A 327 2.02 21.79 -24.27
CA GLN A 327 2.44 22.94 -23.47
C GLN A 327 3.14 22.51 -22.16
N LEU A 328 2.66 21.44 -21.54
CA LEU A 328 3.19 20.91 -20.29
C LEU A 328 4.60 20.30 -20.40
N THR A 329 4.87 19.66 -21.53
CA THR A 329 6.09 18.85 -21.76
C THR A 329 7.04 19.51 -22.76
N SER A 330 6.70 20.68 -23.30
CA SER A 330 7.49 21.43 -24.28
C SER A 330 7.94 20.61 -25.50
N ASN A 331 7.11 19.66 -25.94
CA ASN A 331 7.44 18.71 -27.01
C ASN A 331 8.77 17.95 -26.80
N LEU A 332 9.15 17.68 -25.55
CA LEU A 332 10.36 16.91 -25.25
C LEU A 332 10.15 15.43 -25.58
N THR A 333 11.22 14.79 -26.05
CA THR A 333 11.33 13.34 -26.21
C THR A 333 11.80 12.67 -24.91
N PHE A 334 11.70 11.34 -24.83
CA PHE A 334 12.21 10.60 -23.67
C PHE A 334 13.71 10.82 -23.45
N GLN A 335 14.50 10.88 -24.54
CA GLN A 335 15.92 11.14 -24.46
C GLN A 335 16.21 12.57 -23.98
N GLU A 336 15.58 13.58 -24.59
CA GLU A 336 15.78 14.98 -24.20
C GLU A 336 15.37 15.24 -22.74
N ALA A 337 14.26 14.64 -22.27
CA ALA A 337 13.83 14.75 -20.88
C ALA A 337 14.82 14.08 -19.90
N TYR A 338 15.42 12.95 -20.31
CA TYR A 338 16.46 12.28 -19.53
C TYR A 338 17.75 13.10 -19.49
N ASP A 339 18.19 13.67 -20.60
CA ASP A 339 19.42 14.46 -20.67
C ASP A 339 19.31 15.75 -19.84
N MET A 340 18.13 16.38 -19.87
CA MET A 340 17.86 17.60 -19.11
C MET A 340 17.78 17.36 -17.60
N THR A 341 17.23 16.23 -17.16
CA THR A 341 16.85 16.04 -15.74
C THR A 341 17.50 14.85 -15.05
N GLY A 342 18.13 13.97 -15.80
CA GLY A 342 18.62 12.67 -15.36
C GLY A 342 17.53 11.67 -14.99
N ARG A 343 16.24 12.02 -14.95
CA ARG A 343 15.18 11.10 -14.51
C ARG A 343 14.74 10.17 -15.63
N ILE A 344 14.59 8.89 -15.27
CA ILE A 344 14.16 7.83 -16.17
C ILE A 344 12.64 7.79 -16.13
N LEU A 345 12.01 8.18 -17.24
CA LEU A 345 10.56 8.12 -17.43
C LEU A 345 10.16 6.82 -18.12
N GLY A 346 9.21 6.09 -17.51
CA GLY A 346 8.54 4.94 -18.10
C GLY A 346 7.05 5.19 -18.30
N ILE A 347 6.54 5.00 -19.52
CA ILE A 347 5.10 5.10 -19.82
C ILE A 347 4.63 3.80 -20.44
N THR A 348 3.54 3.23 -19.93
CA THR A 348 2.95 2.01 -20.46
C THR A 348 1.89 2.29 -21.52
N VAL A 349 1.95 1.56 -22.63
CA VAL A 349 0.96 1.59 -23.71
C VAL A 349 0.63 0.18 -24.18
N CYS A 350 -0.63 -0.06 -24.55
CA CYS A 350 -1.10 -1.32 -25.11
C CYS A 350 -1.46 -1.14 -26.59
N SER A 351 -1.27 -2.19 -27.38
CA SER A 351 -1.77 -2.21 -28.76
C SER A 351 -3.22 -2.68 -28.76
N PRO A 352 -4.09 -2.18 -29.66
CA PRO A 352 -5.43 -2.74 -29.84
C PRO A 352 -5.42 -4.15 -30.46
N ARG A 353 -4.25 -4.63 -30.94
CA ARG A 353 -4.09 -5.94 -31.56
C ARG A 353 -3.91 -7.02 -30.49
N LYS A 354 -4.72 -8.08 -30.55
CA LYS A 354 -4.79 -9.17 -29.55
C LYS A 354 -3.46 -9.88 -29.23
N HIS A 355 -2.51 -9.89 -30.15
CA HIS A 355 -1.25 -10.64 -30.01
C HIS A 355 -0.03 -9.74 -29.76
N GLU A 356 -0.23 -8.44 -29.61
CA GLU A 356 0.88 -7.53 -29.32
C GLU A 356 0.92 -7.21 -27.82
N PRO A 357 2.02 -7.53 -27.12
CA PRO A 357 2.12 -7.28 -25.69
C PRO A 357 2.24 -5.77 -25.37
N PRO A 358 1.89 -5.38 -24.14
CA PRO A 358 2.09 -4.02 -23.64
C PRO A 358 3.58 -3.63 -23.69
N ARG A 359 3.84 -2.36 -23.99
CA ARG A 359 5.19 -1.79 -24.05
C ARG A 359 5.39 -0.76 -22.96
N CYS A 360 6.57 -0.78 -22.35
CA CYS A 360 7.06 0.29 -21.50
C CYS A 360 8.00 1.18 -22.32
N LEU A 361 7.50 2.34 -22.72
CA LEU A 361 8.22 3.37 -23.44
C LEU A 361 9.13 4.13 -22.48
N ASN A 362 10.41 4.25 -22.83
CA ASN A 362 11.42 4.96 -22.04
C ASN A 362 12.57 5.44 -22.95
N TYR A 363 13.58 6.08 -22.38
CA TYR A 363 14.71 6.62 -23.14
C TYR A 363 15.59 5.52 -23.80
N LEU A 364 15.61 4.29 -23.29
CA LEU A 364 16.35 3.18 -23.91
C LEU A 364 15.56 2.50 -25.02
N THR A 365 14.26 2.27 -24.81
CA THR A 365 13.41 1.51 -25.74
C THR A 365 12.79 2.37 -26.83
N SER A 366 12.61 3.67 -26.57
CA SER A 366 11.94 4.62 -27.45
C SER A 366 12.46 6.05 -27.23
N PRO A 367 13.77 6.32 -27.43
CA PRO A 367 14.42 7.60 -27.13
C PRO A 367 13.78 8.79 -27.83
N HIS A 368 13.39 8.61 -29.09
CA HIS A 368 12.93 9.68 -29.96
C HIS A 368 11.43 9.96 -29.86
N VAL A 369 10.66 9.14 -29.13
CA VAL A 369 9.21 9.34 -28.97
C VAL A 369 8.97 10.59 -28.13
N VAL A 370 8.03 11.43 -28.57
CA VAL A 370 7.66 12.66 -27.88
C VAL A 370 6.74 12.32 -26.70
N VAL A 371 7.08 12.81 -25.51
CA VAL A 371 6.43 12.43 -24.24
C VAL A 371 4.93 12.68 -24.27
N TRP A 372 4.46 13.83 -24.77
CA TRP A 372 3.02 14.12 -24.83
C TRP A 372 2.25 13.06 -25.64
N SER A 373 2.82 12.51 -26.70
CA SER A 373 2.15 11.51 -27.54
C SER A 373 2.04 10.17 -26.82
N ALA A 374 3.08 9.77 -26.10
CA ALA A 374 3.09 8.58 -25.25
C ALA A 374 2.08 8.70 -24.11
N VAL A 375 2.02 9.85 -23.44
CA VAL A 375 1.02 10.13 -22.38
C VAL A 375 -0.40 10.10 -22.95
N THR A 376 -0.64 10.75 -24.09
CA THR A 376 -1.97 10.75 -24.73
C THR A 376 -2.41 9.33 -25.10
N ALA A 377 -1.51 8.51 -25.66
CA ALA A 377 -1.77 7.11 -25.94
C ALA A 377 -2.03 6.29 -24.65
N SER A 378 -1.28 6.56 -23.59
CA SER A 378 -1.49 5.92 -22.28
C SER A 378 -2.80 6.34 -21.63
N CYS A 379 -3.34 7.52 -21.92
CA CYS A 379 -4.66 7.95 -21.46
C CYS A 379 -5.82 7.47 -22.36
N ALA A 380 -5.53 6.82 -23.49
CA ALA A 380 -6.54 6.43 -24.47
C ALA A 380 -7.31 5.17 -24.06
N PHE A 381 -8.19 5.32 -23.07
CA PHE A 381 -9.02 4.24 -22.53
C PHE A 381 -10.18 3.88 -23.48
N PRO A 382 -10.41 2.60 -23.84
CA PRO A 382 -11.49 2.17 -24.72
C PRO A 382 -12.86 2.64 -24.23
N GLY A 383 -13.65 3.20 -25.15
CA GLY A 383 -14.98 3.76 -24.85
C GLY A 383 -14.93 5.19 -24.30
N LEU A 384 -13.76 5.66 -23.85
CA LEU A 384 -13.55 7.04 -23.40
C LEU A 384 -12.82 7.87 -24.46
N PHE A 385 -11.73 7.34 -25.01
CA PHE A 385 -10.91 8.00 -26.01
C PHE A 385 -10.53 7.04 -27.14
N GLU A 386 -10.39 7.59 -28.36
CA GLU A 386 -9.90 6.81 -29.50
C GLU A 386 -8.42 6.43 -29.33
N ALA A 387 -8.02 5.28 -29.87
CA ALA A 387 -6.63 4.86 -29.89
C ALA A 387 -5.75 5.90 -30.62
N GLN A 388 -4.60 6.22 -30.05
CA GLN A 388 -3.72 7.31 -30.50
C GLN A 388 -2.46 6.79 -31.18
N GLU A 389 -1.93 7.58 -32.11
CA GLU A 389 -0.64 7.32 -32.73
C GLU A 389 0.51 7.87 -31.87
N LEU A 390 1.64 7.16 -31.84
CA LEU A 390 2.86 7.65 -31.19
C LEU A 390 3.62 8.54 -32.17
N MET A 391 4.08 9.69 -31.68
CA MET A 391 4.88 10.64 -32.45
C MET A 391 6.33 10.62 -31.97
N ALA A 392 7.27 10.84 -32.87
CA ALA A 392 8.69 10.91 -32.58
C ALA A 392 9.35 12.07 -33.31
N LYS A 393 10.49 12.55 -32.80
CA LYS A 393 11.32 13.49 -33.54
C LYS A 393 12.24 12.73 -34.49
N ASP A 394 12.29 13.17 -35.74
CA ASP A 394 13.28 12.68 -36.69
C ASP A 394 14.67 13.31 -36.42
N ARG A 395 15.66 12.98 -37.25
CA ARG A 395 17.02 13.55 -37.13
C ARG A 395 17.08 15.06 -37.37
N ARG A 396 16.06 15.64 -38.00
CA ARG A 396 15.95 17.08 -38.27
C ARG A 396 15.23 17.81 -37.14
N GLY A 397 14.67 17.08 -36.17
CA GLY A 397 13.90 17.62 -35.05
C GLY A 397 12.41 17.76 -35.34
N GLU A 398 11.94 17.32 -36.52
CA GLU A 398 10.55 17.40 -36.93
C GLU A 398 9.73 16.27 -36.33
N ILE A 399 8.48 16.57 -35.94
CA ILE A 399 7.59 15.61 -35.31
C ILE A 399 6.90 14.76 -36.39
N VAL A 400 7.24 13.47 -36.44
CA VAL A 400 6.74 12.48 -37.39
C VAL A 400 6.11 11.27 -36.67
N PRO A 401 5.27 10.46 -37.33
CA PRO A 401 4.86 9.16 -36.82
C PRO A 401 6.04 8.26 -36.40
N TYR A 402 5.98 7.68 -35.19
CA TYR A 402 7.06 6.83 -34.66
C TYR A 402 7.23 5.53 -35.45
N HIS A 403 6.12 4.97 -35.92
CA HIS A 403 6.13 3.84 -36.84
C HIS A 403 5.50 4.30 -38.15
N PRO A 404 6.28 4.42 -39.25
CA PRO A 404 5.68 4.64 -40.56
C PRO A 404 4.75 3.45 -40.88
N PRO A 405 3.68 3.66 -41.67
CA PRO A 405 2.81 2.57 -42.08
C PRO A 405 3.66 1.47 -42.73
N PHE A 406 3.49 0.22 -42.30
CA PHE A 406 4.06 -0.90 -43.02
C PHE A 406 3.44 -0.88 -44.42
N ASN A 407 4.29 -0.74 -45.46
CA ASN A 407 3.91 -1.09 -46.82
C ASN A 407 3.74 -2.62 -46.87
N VAL A 408 2.59 -3.10 -46.38
CA VAL A 408 2.08 -4.41 -46.77
C VAL A 408 1.33 -4.17 -48.08
N ASP A 409 1.58 -5.03 -49.07
CA ASP A 409 1.21 -4.83 -50.47
C ASP A 409 -0.25 -4.34 -50.68
N PRO A 410 -0.50 -3.53 -51.74
CA PRO A 410 -1.75 -2.77 -51.88
C PRO A 410 -3.02 -3.59 -52.13
N GLU A 411 -2.93 -4.92 -52.24
CA GLU A 411 -4.03 -5.72 -52.80
C GLU A 411 -4.99 -6.34 -51.78
N GLU A 412 -4.70 -6.32 -50.48
CA GLU A 412 -5.64 -6.87 -49.48
C GLU A 412 -5.91 -5.89 -48.33
N GLY A 413 -6.81 -4.94 -48.60
CA GLY A 413 -7.64 -4.31 -47.56
C GLY A 413 -7.36 -2.83 -47.30
N SER A 414 -8.15 -1.96 -47.95
CA SER A 414 -8.68 -0.69 -47.42
C SER A 414 -7.88 -0.01 -46.28
N GLY A 415 -6.91 0.84 -46.66
CA GLY A 415 -6.39 1.94 -45.83
C GLY A 415 -5.08 1.65 -45.12
N SER A 416 -4.04 2.42 -45.45
CA SER A 416 -2.76 2.54 -44.72
C SER A 416 -2.99 2.46 -43.20
N SER A 417 -2.77 1.28 -42.59
CA SER A 417 -3.16 1.05 -41.20
C SER A 417 -2.14 1.69 -40.26
N VAL A 418 -2.34 2.96 -39.96
CA VAL A 418 -1.59 3.70 -38.94
C VAL A 418 -1.60 2.91 -37.62
N ARG A 419 -0.42 2.68 -37.04
CA ARG A 419 -0.30 1.93 -35.79
C ARG A 419 -0.78 2.79 -34.61
N ARG A 420 -1.89 2.38 -34.00
CA ARG A 420 -2.50 3.07 -32.86
C ARG A 420 -2.28 2.31 -31.56
N TRP A 421 -2.32 3.02 -30.44
CA TRP A 421 -2.05 2.56 -29.08
C TRP A 421 -3.16 3.02 -28.15
N ARG A 422 -3.33 2.30 -27.03
CA ARG A 422 -4.34 2.51 -26.00
C ARG A 422 -3.73 2.48 -24.60
N ASP A 423 -4.56 2.79 -23.61
CA ASP A 423 -4.19 2.78 -22.21
C ASP A 423 -3.61 1.43 -21.78
N GLY A 424 -2.41 1.48 -21.17
CA GLY A 424 -1.69 0.31 -20.68
C GLY A 424 -2.37 -0.41 -19.51
N SER A 425 -3.20 0.32 -18.75
CA SER A 425 -3.79 -0.17 -17.50
C SER A 425 -4.83 -1.28 -17.63
N LEU A 426 -5.25 -1.58 -18.86
CA LEU A 426 -6.18 -2.67 -19.16
C LEU A 426 -5.54 -4.05 -19.11
N GLU A 427 -4.26 -4.15 -19.49
CA GLU A 427 -3.52 -5.41 -19.53
C GLU A 427 -2.45 -5.44 -18.46
N ILE A 428 -1.67 -4.35 -18.32
CA ILE A 428 -0.62 -4.21 -17.30
C ILE A 428 -0.62 -2.75 -16.79
N ASP A 429 -1.22 -2.54 -15.62
CA ASP A 429 -1.26 -1.23 -14.94
C ASP A 429 0.13 -0.65 -14.68
N LEU A 430 1.09 -1.47 -14.26
CA LEU A 430 2.41 -1.01 -13.83
C LEU A 430 3.53 -1.94 -14.33
N PRO A 431 4.56 -1.44 -15.03
CA PRO A 431 5.55 -2.25 -15.74
C PRO A 431 6.69 -2.73 -14.82
N MET A 432 6.36 -3.40 -13.70
CA MET A 432 7.35 -3.78 -12.68
C MET A 432 8.43 -4.71 -13.22
N ILE A 433 8.10 -5.64 -14.13
CA ILE A 433 9.04 -6.60 -14.70
C ILE A 433 10.03 -5.89 -15.62
N GLN A 434 9.54 -5.06 -16.54
CA GLN A 434 10.38 -4.31 -17.46
C GLN A 434 11.31 -3.33 -16.71
N LEU A 435 10.84 -2.72 -15.62
CA LEU A 435 11.69 -1.86 -14.77
C LEU A 435 12.76 -2.66 -13.99
N LYS A 436 12.46 -3.89 -13.58
CA LYS A 436 13.46 -4.81 -12.98
C LYS A 436 14.56 -5.11 -13.99
N GLU A 437 14.18 -5.48 -15.21
CA GLU A 437 15.11 -5.92 -16.25
C GLU A 437 15.96 -4.77 -16.80
N LEU A 438 15.33 -3.65 -17.19
CA LEU A 438 16.04 -2.56 -17.86
C LEU A 438 16.83 -1.67 -16.90
N PHE A 439 16.33 -1.49 -15.68
CA PHE A 439 16.87 -0.49 -14.76
C PHE A 439 17.28 -1.05 -13.40
N ASN A 440 17.24 -2.38 -13.22
CA ASN A 440 17.64 -3.06 -11.98
C ASN A 440 16.93 -2.48 -10.75
N VAL A 441 15.61 -2.33 -10.87
CA VAL A 441 14.74 -1.86 -9.79
C VAL A 441 14.31 -3.04 -8.94
N ASN A 442 14.61 -3.00 -7.64
CA ASN A 442 14.19 -4.03 -6.70
C ASN A 442 13.29 -3.50 -5.57
N HIS A 443 13.03 -2.18 -5.55
CA HIS A 443 12.16 -1.53 -4.59
C HIS A 443 11.18 -0.58 -5.29
N PHE A 444 9.89 -0.69 -4.96
CA PHE A 444 8.80 0.00 -5.64
C PHE A 444 8.00 0.81 -4.63
N ILE A 445 7.90 2.12 -4.86
CA ILE A 445 6.92 2.99 -4.22
C ILE A 445 5.73 3.05 -5.17
N VAL A 446 4.59 2.48 -4.78
CA VAL A 446 3.41 2.40 -5.64
C VAL A 446 2.31 3.27 -5.07
N SER A 447 1.85 4.23 -5.87
CA SER A 447 0.62 4.98 -5.59
C SER A 447 -0.50 4.37 -6.42
N GLN A 448 -1.41 3.64 -5.76
CA GLN A 448 -2.51 2.95 -6.43
C GLN A 448 -3.79 3.78 -6.35
N ALA A 449 -4.26 4.26 -7.49
CA ALA A 449 -5.51 5.02 -7.59
C ALA A 449 -6.67 4.18 -8.15
N ASN A 450 -6.41 2.96 -8.61
CA ASN A 450 -7.41 2.09 -9.21
C ASN A 450 -8.46 1.57 -8.19
N PRO A 451 -9.76 1.95 -8.31
CA PRO A 451 -10.78 1.60 -7.33
C PRO A 451 -11.09 0.09 -7.28
N HIS A 452 -10.92 -0.62 -8.39
CA HIS A 452 -11.18 -2.05 -8.51
C HIS A 452 -10.14 -2.92 -7.79
N ILE A 453 -8.95 -2.38 -7.49
CA ILE A 453 -7.87 -3.10 -6.79
C ILE A 453 -7.98 -2.93 -5.26
N ALA A 454 -8.74 -1.94 -4.77
CA ALA A 454 -8.90 -1.70 -3.34
C ALA A 454 -9.50 -2.90 -2.55
N PRO A 455 -10.51 -3.64 -3.05
CA PRO A 455 -11.00 -4.85 -2.39
C PRO A 455 -9.95 -5.97 -2.33
N LEU A 456 -9.18 -6.15 -3.40
CA LEU A 456 -8.13 -7.16 -3.49
C LEU A 456 -6.96 -6.87 -2.54
N LEU A 457 -6.57 -5.59 -2.42
CA LEU A 457 -5.56 -5.16 -1.44
C LEU A 457 -6.03 -5.39 -0.01
N ARG A 458 -7.30 -5.10 0.30
CA ARG A 458 -7.89 -5.38 1.63
C ARG A 458 -7.96 -6.89 1.92
N LEU A 459 -8.29 -7.70 0.92
CA LEU A 459 -8.27 -9.15 1.04
C LEU A 459 -6.85 -9.67 1.29
N LYS A 460 -5.85 -9.12 0.59
CA LYS A 460 -4.43 -9.46 0.80
C LYS A 460 -3.96 -9.11 2.20
N ASP A 461 -4.33 -7.93 2.71
CA ASP A 461 -4.04 -7.51 4.08
C ASP A 461 -4.72 -8.45 5.10
N PHE A 462 -5.96 -8.87 4.84
CA PHE A 462 -6.68 -9.81 5.68
C PHE A 462 -6.02 -11.20 5.69
N VAL A 463 -5.65 -11.72 4.51
CA VAL A 463 -4.95 -13.01 4.35
C VAL A 463 -3.55 -12.97 4.94
N ARG A 464 -2.82 -11.85 4.85
CA ARG A 464 -1.54 -11.67 5.55
C ARG A 464 -1.71 -11.67 7.06
N ALA A 465 -2.74 -10.98 7.56
CA ALA A 465 -3.00 -10.90 9.00
C ALA A 465 -3.47 -12.23 9.61
N HIS A 466 -4.16 -13.10 8.84
CA HIS A 466 -4.75 -14.35 9.36
C HIS A 466 -4.09 -15.65 8.86
N GLY A 467 -3.42 -15.63 7.70
CA GLY A 467 -2.95 -16.84 6.99
C GLY A 467 -1.43 -16.97 6.83
N GLY A 468 -0.64 -16.02 7.35
CA GLY A 468 0.82 -16.06 7.30
C GLY A 468 1.43 -15.91 5.89
N SER A 469 2.77 -15.95 5.83
CA SER A 469 3.57 -15.72 4.61
C SER A 469 3.24 -16.67 3.44
N PHE A 470 2.79 -17.89 3.75
CA PHE A 470 2.49 -18.93 2.76
C PHE A 470 1.22 -18.63 1.95
N ALA A 471 0.12 -18.25 2.61
CA ALA A 471 -1.12 -17.88 1.93
C ALA A 471 -0.94 -16.63 1.05
N ALA A 472 -0.10 -15.69 1.48
CA ALA A 472 0.23 -14.50 0.71
C ALA A 472 1.05 -14.80 -0.56
N LYS A 473 1.94 -15.81 -0.54
CA LYS A 473 2.68 -16.27 -1.73
C LYS A 473 1.76 -16.98 -2.74
N VAL A 474 0.82 -17.80 -2.26
CA VAL A 474 -0.17 -18.48 -3.11
C VAL A 474 -1.10 -17.48 -3.80
N CYS A 475 -1.56 -16.45 -3.09
CA CYS A 475 -2.34 -15.35 -3.70
C CYS A 475 -1.54 -14.59 -4.77
N LEU A 476 -0.21 -14.46 -4.61
CA LEU A 476 0.66 -13.77 -5.56
C LEU A 476 0.75 -14.52 -6.89
N CYS A 477 0.83 -15.85 -6.84
CA CYS A 477 0.78 -16.71 -8.03
C CYS A 477 -0.59 -16.69 -8.72
N ALA A 478 -1.68 -16.49 -7.96
CA ALA A 478 -3.03 -16.41 -8.53
C ALA A 478 -3.34 -15.04 -9.17
N SER A 479 -2.65 -13.97 -8.77
CA SER A 479 -2.83 -12.61 -9.32
C SER A 479 -1.91 -12.27 -10.50
N SER A 480 -0.98 -13.16 -10.85
CA SER A 480 -0.03 -12.99 -11.96
C SER A 480 -0.41 -13.80 -13.21
N GLN A 481 -1.68 -14.22 -13.32
CA GLN A 481 -2.26 -14.82 -14.53
C GLN A 481 -3.23 -13.85 -15.18
#